data_AF-A0A8J9T2N6-F1
#
_entry.id   AF-A0A8J9T2N6-F1
#
_cell.length_a   1.000
_cell.length_b   1.000
_cell.length_c   1.000
_cell.angle_alpha   90.00
_cell.angle_beta   90.00
_cell.angle_gamma   90.00
#
_symmetry.space_group_name_H-M   'P 1'
#
loop_
_entity.id
_entity.type
_entity.pdbx_description
1 polymer ?
#
loop_
_entity_poly.entity_id
_entity_poly.type
_entity_poly.pdbx_seq_one_letter_code
_entity_poly.pdbx_strand_id
1 'polypeptide(L)'
;MSNYLERAEELIPAEVRMISGCRDEQTSADVSNVASFSLPDPAGSAGGACTSAMLKVLYANHKAPQKDLSFQEVLMKMRGILSQGRYTQIPQLSSSRPLDIHQSFNIVPANFTGTRRAVMIGINYT
;
A
#
# COMPACT_ATOMS: atom_id res chain seq x y z
N MET A 1 -3.08 -15.71 24.85
CA MET A 1 -2.83 -14.98 23.60
C MET A 1 -2.04 -15.78 22.55
N SER A 2 -1.30 -16.86 22.88
CA SER A 2 -0.48 -17.58 21.88
C SER A 2 -1.27 -18.43 20.87
N ASN A 3 -2.42 -19.00 21.26
CA ASN A 3 -3.19 -19.91 20.38
C ASN A 3 -3.63 -19.27 19.04
N TYR A 4 -4.02 -18.00 19.01
CA TYR A 4 -4.48 -17.36 17.77
C TYR A 4 -3.36 -17.08 16.76
N LEU A 5 -2.15 -16.77 17.25
CA LEU A 5 -1.01 -16.49 16.39
C LEU A 5 -0.49 -17.78 15.75
N GLU A 6 -0.35 -18.84 16.56
CA GLU A 6 0.01 -20.18 16.09
C GLU A 6 -1.00 -20.69 15.05
N ARG A 7 -2.30 -20.52 15.32
CA ARG A 7 -3.35 -20.92 14.38
C ARG A 7 -3.38 -20.08 13.09
N ALA A 8 -3.05 -18.79 13.16
CA ALA A 8 -2.90 -17.94 11.97
C ALA A 8 -1.67 -18.35 11.14
N GLU A 9 -0.63 -18.89 11.77
CA GLU A 9 0.53 -19.47 11.11
C GLU A 9 0.20 -20.78 10.39
N GLU A 10 -0.55 -21.66 11.03
CA GLU A 10 -1.01 -22.92 10.43
C GLU A 10 -1.95 -22.68 9.24
N LEU A 11 -2.90 -21.75 9.36
CA LEU A 11 -3.90 -21.46 8.32
C LEU A 11 -3.35 -20.62 7.17
N ILE A 12 -2.39 -19.75 7.44
CA ILE A 12 -1.76 -18.88 6.44
C ILE A 12 -0.26 -19.11 6.51
N PRO A 13 0.29 -20.15 5.85
CA PRO A 13 1.73 -20.45 5.92
C PRO A 13 2.64 -19.33 5.39
N ALA A 14 2.10 -18.45 4.54
CA ALA A 14 2.83 -17.31 3.99
C ALA A 14 2.75 -16.08 4.90
N GLU A 15 3.83 -15.28 4.90
CA GLU A 15 3.78 -13.92 5.43
C GLU A 15 3.15 -12.99 4.38
N VAL A 16 1.97 -12.47 4.68
CA VAL A 16 1.17 -11.65 3.77
C VAL A 16 1.00 -10.27 4.37
N ARG A 17 1.32 -9.24 3.59
CA ARG A 17 1.07 -7.85 3.90
C ARG A 17 0.21 -7.26 2.79
N MET A 18 -0.86 -6.58 3.14
CA MET A 18 -1.82 -6.00 2.20
C MET A 18 -1.96 -4.51 2.46
N ILE A 19 -1.80 -3.69 1.42
CA ILE A 19 -2.22 -2.29 1.44
C ILE A 19 -3.47 -2.18 0.59
N SER A 20 -4.55 -1.66 1.18
CA SER A 20 -5.82 -1.43 0.49
C SER A 20 -6.18 0.05 0.52
N GLY A 21 -6.93 0.53 -0.48
CA GLY A 21 -7.38 1.91 -0.58
C GLY A 21 -8.77 2.18 0.02
N CYS A 22 -9.28 1.29 0.89
CA CYS A 22 -10.70 1.25 1.22
C CYS A 22 -11.16 2.42 2.12
N ARG A 23 -12.45 2.75 1.99
CA ARG A 23 -13.26 3.55 2.91
C ARG A 23 -14.24 2.56 3.53
N ASP A 24 -14.32 2.49 4.86
CA ASP A 24 -15.14 1.47 5.56
C ASP A 24 -16.66 1.63 5.32
N GLU A 25 -17.10 2.75 4.74
CA GLU A 25 -18.50 3.02 4.45
C GLU A 25 -18.70 3.51 3.00
N GLN A 26 -19.49 2.73 2.26
CA GLN A 26 -20.18 3.00 0.99
C GLN A 26 -19.42 3.07 -0.36
N THR A 27 -19.87 2.17 -1.25
CA THR A 27 -20.21 2.30 -2.69
C THR A 27 -19.24 3.00 -3.64
N SER A 28 -18.92 2.30 -4.72
CA SER A 28 -18.21 2.81 -5.91
C SER A 28 -18.82 4.13 -6.40
N ALA A 29 -18.18 5.24 -6.09
CA ALA A 29 -18.50 6.53 -6.69
C ALA A 29 -17.37 6.85 -7.67
N ASP A 30 -17.69 6.79 -8.97
CA ASP A 30 -16.82 7.19 -10.06
C ASP A 30 -16.52 8.69 -9.95
N VAL A 31 -15.24 9.03 -9.84
CA VAL A 31 -14.77 10.42 -9.80
C VAL A 31 -14.38 10.81 -11.21
N SER A 32 -15.25 11.57 -11.87
CA SER A 32 -14.98 12.24 -13.14
C SER A 32 -14.16 13.51 -12.90
N ASN A 33 -13.04 13.65 -13.64
CA ASN A 33 -12.21 14.86 -13.84
C ASN A 33 -10.88 14.88 -13.08
N VAL A 34 -9.72 14.81 -13.78
CA VAL A 34 -8.46 15.49 -13.41
C VAL A 34 -7.35 15.36 -14.48
N ALA A 35 -7.09 16.46 -15.21
CA ALA A 35 -5.96 16.62 -16.13
C ALA A 35 -4.60 16.93 -15.44
N SER A 36 -4.51 16.84 -14.12
CA SER A 36 -3.39 17.40 -13.32
C SER A 36 -2.39 16.37 -12.78
N PHE A 37 -2.40 15.13 -13.31
CA PHE A 37 -1.44 14.09 -12.92
C PHE A 37 -0.35 13.91 -13.99
N SER A 38 0.77 14.63 -13.86
CA SER A 38 1.97 14.33 -14.66
C SER A 38 2.77 13.21 -13.99
N LEU A 39 2.39 11.97 -14.28
CA LEU A 39 3.29 10.81 -14.32
C LEU A 39 3.46 10.41 -15.81
N PRO A 40 4.47 9.62 -16.20
CA PRO A 40 4.55 9.07 -17.55
C PRO A 40 3.38 8.08 -17.73
N ASP A 41 2.28 8.65 -18.23
CA ASP A 41 1.03 8.05 -18.72
C ASP A 41 0.27 7.09 -17.79
N PRO A 42 -0.86 7.55 -17.19
CA PRO A 42 -1.91 6.67 -16.71
C PRO A 42 -3.28 7.13 -17.23
N ALA A 43 -3.65 6.67 -18.42
CA ALA A 43 -5.07 6.55 -18.78
C ALA A 43 -5.73 5.52 -17.84
N GLY A 44 -6.36 5.99 -16.77
CA GLY A 44 -7.10 5.11 -15.87
C GLY A 44 -7.76 5.87 -14.74
N SER A 45 -9.09 5.80 -14.73
CA SER A 45 -10.01 6.31 -13.71
C SER A 45 -9.61 5.91 -12.27
N ALA A 46 -10.36 6.39 -11.28
CA ALA A 46 -10.15 6.29 -9.82
C ALA A 46 -9.50 5.00 -9.25
N GLY A 47 -9.56 3.86 -9.94
CA GLY A 47 -8.96 2.60 -9.47
C GLY A 47 -7.43 2.56 -9.40
N GLY A 48 -6.71 3.55 -9.93
CA GLY A 48 -5.25 3.63 -9.82
C GLY A 48 -4.70 4.52 -8.71
N ALA A 49 -5.53 5.29 -8.00
CA ALA A 49 -5.06 6.38 -7.14
C ALA A 49 -4.23 5.90 -5.93
N CYS A 50 -4.68 4.86 -5.22
CA CYS A 50 -3.93 4.27 -4.11
C CYS A 50 -2.55 3.73 -4.55
N THR A 51 -2.51 2.98 -5.66
CA THR A 51 -1.25 2.47 -6.23
C THR A 51 -0.34 3.60 -6.68
N SER A 52 -0.90 4.62 -7.33
CA SER A 52 -0.16 5.80 -7.80
C SER A 52 0.43 6.60 -6.63
N ALA A 53 -0.31 6.73 -5.52
CA ALA A 53 0.19 7.35 -4.30
C ALA A 53 1.34 6.54 -3.70
N MET A 54 1.22 5.21 -3.65
CA MET A 54 2.31 4.32 -3.20
C MET A 54 3.56 4.49 -4.06
N LEU A 55 3.44 4.44 -5.39
CA LEU A 55 4.56 4.64 -6.31
C LEU A 55 5.19 6.03 -6.14
N LYS A 56 4.39 7.08 -5.97
CA LYS A 56 4.90 8.44 -5.70
C LYS A 56 5.74 8.50 -4.42
N VAL A 57 5.30 7.87 -3.33
CA VAL A 57 6.07 7.81 -2.09
C VAL A 57 7.40 7.07 -2.30
N LEU A 58 7.35 5.90 -2.94
CA LEU A 58 8.55 5.07 -3.15
C LEU A 58 9.55 5.73 -4.11
N TYR A 59 9.09 6.28 -5.24
CA TYR A 59 9.96 6.95 -6.23
C TYR A 59 10.48 8.31 -5.80
N ALA A 60 9.74 9.07 -4.97
CA ALA A 60 10.27 10.30 -4.40
C ALA A 60 11.50 10.03 -3.52
N ASN A 61 11.51 8.92 -2.78
CA ASN A 61 12.64 8.54 -1.93
C ASN A 61 13.82 7.93 -2.72
N HIS A 62 13.61 7.38 -3.91
CA HIS A 62 14.74 6.97 -4.76
C HIS A 62 15.66 8.14 -5.15
N LYS A 63 15.16 9.39 -5.08
CA LYS A 63 15.99 10.61 -5.23
C LYS A 63 16.68 11.06 -3.93
N ALA A 64 16.29 10.50 -2.78
CA ALA A 64 16.87 10.75 -1.47
C ALA A 64 17.12 9.41 -0.73
N PRO A 65 18.04 8.57 -1.23
CA PRO A 65 18.25 7.18 -0.79
C PRO A 65 18.72 7.02 0.66
N GLN A 66 18.96 8.14 1.36
CA GLN A 66 19.43 8.17 2.75
C GLN A 66 18.29 8.02 3.77
N LYS A 67 17.02 8.05 3.33
CA LYS A 67 15.86 8.03 4.23
C LYS A 67 14.94 6.86 3.92
N ASP A 68 15.25 5.71 4.51
CA ASP A 68 14.31 4.59 4.58
C ASP A 68 13.09 5.03 5.39
N LEU A 69 11.90 4.89 4.81
CA LEU A 69 10.65 5.18 5.51
C LEU A 69 10.17 3.95 6.26
N SER A 70 9.58 4.14 7.42
CA SER A 70 8.80 3.12 8.11
C SER A 70 7.47 2.80 7.40
N PHE A 71 6.84 1.66 7.71
CA PHE A 71 5.50 1.33 7.23
C PHE A 71 4.48 2.44 7.57
N GLN A 72 4.55 2.99 8.79
CA GLN A 72 3.73 4.10 9.22
C GLN A 72 3.94 5.34 8.34
N GLU A 73 5.18 5.75 8.10
CA GLU A 73 5.49 6.94 7.31
C GLU A 73 5.05 6.78 5.85
N VAL A 74 5.19 5.59 5.28
CA VAL A 74 4.67 5.28 3.94
C VAL A 74 3.15 5.49 3.91
N LEU A 75 2.41 4.91 4.86
CA LEU A 75 0.95 5.06 4.94
C LEU A 75 0.52 6.53 5.12
N MET A 76 1.20 7.26 6.01
CA MET A 76 0.89 8.67 6.27
C MET A 76 1.15 9.55 5.05
N LYS A 77 2.25 9.33 4.32
CA LYS A 77 2.54 10.05 3.08
C LYS A 77 1.55 9.71 1.98
N MET A 78 1.17 8.43 1.84
CA MET A 78 0.14 8.02 0.88
C MET A 78 -1.20 8.72 1.16
N ARG A 79 -1.65 8.76 2.43
CA ARG A 79 -2.85 9.50 2.85
C ARG A 79 -2.76 10.98 2.51
N GLY A 80 -1.61 11.61 2.74
CA GLY A 80 -1.36 13.01 2.37
C GLY A 80 -1.51 13.25 0.87
N ILE A 81 -0.89 12.41 0.03
CA ILE A 81 -0.98 12.51 -1.44
C ILE A 81 -2.43 12.35 -1.92
N LEU A 82 -3.15 11.37 -1.38
CA LEU A 82 -4.54 11.13 -1.75
C LEU A 82 -5.45 12.29 -1.34
N SER A 83 -5.27 12.81 -0.12
CA SER A 83 -6.00 13.99 0.36
C SER A 83 -5.73 15.24 -0.49
N GLN A 84 -4.48 15.46 -0.91
CA GLN A 84 -4.12 16.57 -1.81
C GLN A 84 -4.75 16.41 -3.20
N GLY A 85 -4.82 15.18 -3.70
CA GLY A 85 -5.52 14.82 -4.93
C GLY A 85 -7.05 14.79 -4.80
N ARG A 86 -7.60 15.15 -3.63
CA ARG A 86 -9.05 15.10 -3.31
C ARG A 86 -9.68 13.71 -3.46
N TYR A 87 -8.87 12.66 -3.33
CA TYR A 87 -9.36 11.28 -3.29
C TYR A 87 -9.92 10.97 -1.89
N THR A 88 -11.01 10.21 -1.85
CA THR A 88 -11.69 9.81 -0.60
C THR A 88 -11.11 8.53 0.01
N GLN A 89 -10.25 7.83 -0.73
CA GLN A 89 -9.57 6.60 -0.33
C GLN A 89 -8.67 6.82 0.88
N ILE A 90 -8.73 5.88 1.83
CA ILE A 90 -7.87 5.89 3.02
C ILE A 90 -7.00 4.63 2.99
N PRO A 91 -5.70 4.74 2.68
CA PRO A 91 -4.80 3.61 2.74
C PRO A 91 -4.81 2.94 4.11
N GLN A 92 -5.05 1.63 4.10
CA GLN A 92 -5.01 0.75 5.26
C GLN A 92 -3.98 -0.36 5.04
N LEU A 93 -3.28 -0.74 6.11
CA LEU A 93 -2.29 -1.81 6.12
C LEU A 93 -2.80 -2.96 6.98
N SER A 94 -2.87 -4.14 6.38
CA SER A 94 -3.21 -5.40 7.05
C SER A 94 -2.04 -6.37 6.93
N SER A 95 -1.85 -7.24 7.92
CA SER A 95 -0.75 -8.20 7.97
C SER A 95 -1.22 -9.53 8.54
N SER A 96 -0.72 -10.65 8.00
CA SER A 96 -0.99 -12.00 8.52
C SER A 96 -0.20 -12.31 9.80
N ARG A 97 0.78 -11.47 10.13
CA ARG A 97 1.60 -11.54 11.34
C ARG A 97 1.60 -10.20 12.07
N PRO A 98 1.82 -10.18 13.40
CA PRO A 98 2.14 -8.95 14.12
C PRO A 98 3.26 -8.19 13.40
N LEU A 99 3.00 -6.93 13.10
CA LEU A 99 3.89 -6.08 12.32
C LEU A 99 4.25 -4.86 13.16
N ASP A 100 5.54 -4.65 13.41
CA ASP A 100 6.01 -3.36 13.92
C ASP A 100 5.88 -2.33 12.80
N ILE A 101 5.00 -1.34 12.99
CA ILE A 101 4.74 -0.30 11.99
C ILE A 101 5.87 0.72 11.89
N HIS A 102 6.78 0.78 12.86
CA HIS A 102 7.92 1.69 12.88
C HIS A 102 9.15 1.11 12.18
N GLN A 103 9.16 -0.19 11.86
CA GLN A 103 10.24 -0.78 11.07
C GLN A 103 10.23 -0.27 9.62
N SER A 104 11.39 -0.32 8.95
CA SER A 104 11.55 0.12 7.56
C SER A 104 10.62 -0.64 6.61
N PHE A 105 9.93 0.10 5.74
CA PHE A 105 9.11 -0.43 4.67
C PHE A 105 9.98 -1.14 3.65
N ASN A 106 9.81 -2.46 3.55
CA ASN A 106 10.50 -3.30 2.59
C ASN A 106 9.51 -4.24 1.92
N ILE A 107 9.56 -4.33 0.59
CA ILE A 107 8.81 -5.33 -0.18
C ILE A 107 9.37 -6.72 0.11
N VAL A 108 10.69 -6.82 0.28
CA VAL A 108 11.38 -8.04 0.69
C VAL A 108 12.13 -7.73 1.98
N PRO A 109 11.76 -8.34 3.11
CA PRO A 109 12.48 -8.11 4.36
C PRO A 109 13.90 -8.70 4.28
N ALA A 110 14.86 -8.08 4.95
CA ALA A 110 16.28 -8.45 4.88
C ALA A 110 16.56 -9.88 5.37
N ASN A 111 15.73 -10.40 6.27
CA ASN A 111 15.82 -11.74 6.84
C ASN A 111 14.99 -12.79 6.06
N PHE A 112 14.50 -12.47 4.86
CA PHE A 112 13.71 -13.43 4.07
C PHE A 112 14.57 -14.61 3.60
N THR A 113 14.20 -15.82 4.01
CA THR A 113 14.91 -17.08 3.68
C THR A 113 14.18 -17.96 2.66
N GLY A 114 12.96 -17.59 2.26
CA GLY A 114 12.17 -18.37 1.30
C GLY A 114 12.66 -18.24 -0.15
N THR A 115 12.17 -19.13 -1.01
CA THR A 115 12.48 -19.10 -2.46
C THR A 115 11.37 -18.49 -3.31
N ARG A 116 10.19 -18.25 -2.73
CA ARG A 116 8.98 -17.81 -3.44
C ARG A 116 8.49 -16.47 -2.91
N ARG A 117 8.35 -15.50 -3.81
CA ARG A 117 7.80 -14.18 -3.54
C ARG A 117 6.76 -13.86 -4.60
N ALA A 118 5.67 -13.22 -4.20
CA ALA A 118 4.64 -12.77 -5.11
C ALA A 118 4.23 -11.35 -4.71
N VAL A 119 3.93 -10.54 -5.72
CA VAL A 119 3.31 -9.22 -5.55
C VAL A 119 2.05 -9.25 -6.41
N MET A 120 0.90 -9.03 -5.79
CA MET A 120 -0.39 -8.92 -6.47
C MET A 120 -0.89 -7.49 -6.33
N ILE A 121 -1.25 -6.88 -7.46
CA ILE A 121 -1.79 -5.52 -7.52
C ILE A 121 -3.18 -5.61 -8.14
N GLY A 122 -4.21 -5.40 -7.32
CA GLY A 122 -5.59 -5.29 -7.78
C GLY A 122 -5.94 -3.83 -8.06
N ILE A 123 -6.15 -3.49 -9.33
CA ILE A 123 -6.56 -2.17 -9.79
C ILE A 123 -7.80 -2.34 -10.65
N ASN A 124 -8.81 -1.50 -10.43
CA ASN A 124 -9.97 -1.45 -11.30
C ASN A 124 -9.76 -0.38 -12.39
N TYR A 125 -9.65 -0.80 -13.64
CA TYR A 125 -9.63 0.12 -14.78
C TYR A 125 -11.06 0.21 -15.31
N THR A 126 -11.83 1.19 -14.84
CA THR A 126 -13.09 1.61 -15.45
C THR A 126 -12.82 2.65 -16.52
#